data_AF-A0A7S9KU77-F1
#
_entry.id   AF-A0A7S9KU77-F1
#
_cell.length_a   1.000
_cell.length_b   1.000
_cell.length_c   1.000
_cell.angle_alpha   90.00
_cell.angle_beta   90.00
_cell.angle_gamma   90.00
#
_symmetry.space_group_name_H-M   'P 1'
#
loop_
_entity.id
_entity.type
_entity.pdbx_description
1 polymer ?
#
loop_
_entity_poly.entity_id
_entity_poly.type
_entity_poly.pdbx_seq_one_letter_code
_entity_poly.pdbx_strand_id
1 'polypeptide(L)'
;MSETREHEQTLMQEMSQAERMAYRTGRGEQGVLTFEPYKSALLPLWRFRTVDIAEKSAADLWARFETFNEQGDFIGMDMTRKFIQMGMTRAKRYANHAGGRKYNKQTREELPKSKAHADKSEKEHASQIFRGYWEQCKSHEGYKTLRDEFLTEQREWNADTCGGSSPGA
;
A
#
# COMPACT_ATOMS: atom_id res chain seq x y z
N MET A 1 2.44 -29.17 6.48
CA MET A 1 2.66 -27.79 6.99
C MET A 1 4.02 -27.22 6.55
N SER A 2 4.61 -27.73 5.46
CA SER A 2 5.93 -27.30 4.96
C SER A 2 5.83 -26.55 3.63
N GLU A 3 4.80 -26.80 2.82
CA GLU A 3 4.61 -26.16 1.50
C GLU A 3 4.24 -24.67 1.59
N THR A 4 3.55 -24.22 2.64
CA THR A 4 3.17 -22.80 2.80
C THR A 4 4.38 -21.89 3.09
N ARG A 5 5.44 -22.45 3.71
CA ARG A 5 6.67 -21.71 4.05
C ARG A 5 7.62 -21.58 2.86
N GLU A 6 7.54 -22.47 1.87
CA GLU A 6 8.31 -22.35 0.63
C GLU A 6 7.64 -21.41 -0.38
N HIS A 7 6.31 -21.23 -0.36
CA HIS A 7 5.63 -20.27 -1.25
C HIS A 7 5.76 -18.80 -0.80
N GLU A 8 6.23 -18.56 0.43
CA GLU A 8 6.70 -17.25 0.90
C GLU A 8 8.17 -16.99 0.47
N GLN A 9 8.71 -17.79 -0.46
CA GLN A 9 9.92 -17.49 -1.23
C GLN A 9 9.70 -16.22 -2.05
N THR A 10 9.96 -15.11 -1.36
CA THR A 10 10.25 -13.75 -1.80
C THR A 10 9.53 -13.32 -3.07
N LEU A 11 8.40 -12.64 -2.93
CA LEU A 11 7.70 -11.94 -4.02
C LEU A 11 8.64 -11.04 -4.86
N MET A 12 9.70 -10.52 -4.23
CA MET A 12 10.77 -9.80 -4.90
C MET A 12 11.59 -10.65 -5.88
N GLN A 13 11.79 -11.96 -5.60
CA GLN A 13 12.53 -12.90 -6.45
C GLN A 13 11.76 -13.34 -7.69
N GLU A 14 10.43 -13.20 -7.69
CA GLU A 14 9.60 -13.47 -8.88
C GLU A 14 9.70 -12.37 -9.94
N MET A 15 10.26 -11.21 -9.59
CA MET A 15 10.39 -10.06 -10.48
C MET A 15 11.79 -9.96 -11.09
N SER A 16 11.85 -9.63 -12.37
CA SER A 16 13.12 -9.23 -12.99
C SER A 16 13.61 -7.89 -12.41
N GLN A 17 14.92 -7.65 -12.50
CA GLN A 17 15.50 -6.37 -12.09
C GLN A 17 14.85 -5.18 -12.82
N ALA A 18 14.55 -5.33 -14.11
CA ALA A 18 13.88 -4.30 -14.91
C ALA A 18 12.48 -3.97 -14.38
N GLU A 19 11.68 -4.99 -14.01
CA GLU A 19 10.35 -4.79 -13.42
C GLU A 19 10.43 -4.13 -12.05
N ARG A 20 11.38 -4.56 -11.21
CA ARG A 20 11.65 -3.93 -9.91
C ARG A 20 12.03 -2.46 -10.08
N MET A 21 12.94 -2.16 -11.02
CA MET A 21 13.37 -0.80 -11.33
C MET A 21 12.33 0.02 -12.07
N ALA A 22 11.26 -0.57 -12.62
CA ALA A 22 10.11 0.15 -13.18
C ALA A 22 9.13 0.67 -12.12
N TYR A 23 9.19 0.14 -10.89
CA TYR A 23 8.36 0.62 -9.78
C TYR A 23 8.61 2.10 -9.51
N ARG A 24 7.54 2.86 -9.24
CA ARG A 24 7.65 4.28 -8.89
C ARG A 24 6.90 4.53 -7.59
N THR A 25 7.57 5.15 -6.64
CA THR A 25 6.96 5.62 -5.38
C THR A 25 5.99 6.78 -5.69
N GLY A 26 4.76 6.44 -6.07
CA GLY A 26 3.70 7.40 -6.34
C GLY A 26 3.24 8.16 -5.09
N ARG A 27 2.42 9.21 -5.28
CA ARG A 27 1.82 9.95 -4.17
C ARG A 27 0.63 9.18 -3.60
N GLY A 28 0.56 9.08 -2.27
CA GLY A 28 -0.55 8.43 -1.58
C GLY A 28 -0.66 6.94 -1.96
N GLU A 29 -1.83 6.56 -2.51
CA GLU A 29 -2.23 5.17 -2.81
C GLU A 29 -2.03 4.77 -4.28
N GLN A 30 -1.34 5.58 -5.08
CA GLN A 30 -1.14 5.30 -6.50
C GLN A 30 -0.44 3.96 -6.74
N GLY A 31 -1.00 3.16 -7.65
CA GLY A 31 -0.49 1.85 -8.07
C GLY A 31 -0.82 0.68 -7.13
N VAL A 32 -1.42 0.95 -5.96
CA VAL A 32 -1.64 -0.08 -4.91
C VAL A 32 -2.51 -1.26 -5.37
N LEU A 33 -3.41 -1.04 -6.33
CA LEU A 33 -4.32 -2.05 -6.88
C LEU A 33 -3.89 -2.59 -8.26
N THR A 34 -2.67 -2.29 -8.72
CA THR A 34 -2.21 -2.69 -10.07
C THR A 34 -0.83 -3.30 -10.09
N PHE A 35 -0.01 -3.11 -9.05
CA PHE A 35 1.37 -3.57 -9.04
C PHE A 35 1.48 -5.00 -8.49
N GLU A 36 1.71 -5.96 -9.38
CA GLU A 36 1.93 -7.37 -9.04
C GLU A 36 3.41 -7.65 -8.70
N PRO A 37 3.69 -8.71 -7.93
CA PRO A 37 2.75 -9.66 -7.31
C PRO A 37 2.15 -9.16 -5.97
N TYR A 38 2.60 -7.99 -5.49
CA TYR A 38 2.23 -7.44 -4.19
C TYR A 38 0.73 -7.14 -4.04
N LYS A 39 0.05 -6.70 -5.11
CA LYS A 39 -1.41 -6.53 -5.09
C LYS A 39 -2.09 -7.83 -4.68
N SER A 40 -1.76 -8.93 -5.35
CA SER A 40 -2.41 -10.23 -5.11
C SER A 40 -2.11 -10.76 -3.72
N ALA A 41 -0.91 -10.53 -3.19
CA ALA A 41 -0.54 -10.92 -1.84
C ALA A 41 -1.26 -10.10 -0.73
N LEU A 42 -1.40 -8.78 -0.93
CA LEU A 42 -1.87 -7.87 0.12
C LEU A 42 -3.38 -7.60 0.09
N LEU A 43 -4.01 -7.62 -1.08
CA LEU A 43 -5.43 -7.33 -1.23
C LEU A 43 -6.38 -8.26 -0.42
N PRO A 44 -6.09 -9.57 -0.25
CA PRO A 44 -6.90 -10.44 0.60
C PRO A 44 -6.92 -10.04 2.07
N LEU A 45 -5.81 -9.49 2.57
CA LEU A 45 -5.65 -9.06 3.97
C LEU A 45 -6.39 -7.75 4.26
N TRP A 46 -6.69 -6.96 3.23
CA TRP A 46 -7.24 -5.62 3.39
C TRP A 46 -8.77 -5.63 3.51
N ARG A 47 -9.30 -5.40 4.72
CA ARG A 47 -10.73 -5.45 5.09
C ARG A 47 -11.03 -4.48 6.24
N PHE A 48 -12.23 -3.88 6.27
CA PHE A 48 -12.59 -2.89 7.32
C PHE A 48 -14.12 -2.77 7.53
N ARG A 49 -14.83 -3.90 7.44
CA ARG A 49 -16.30 -3.89 7.54
C ARG A 49 -16.77 -3.52 8.95
N THR A 50 -16.12 -4.04 9.97
CA THR A 50 -16.33 -3.73 11.39
C THR A 50 -15.00 -3.30 12.01
N VAL A 51 -15.02 -2.85 13.25
CA VAL A 51 -13.80 -2.48 14.00
C VAL A 51 -12.88 -3.69 14.15
N ASP A 52 -13.38 -4.83 14.63
CA ASP A 52 -12.59 -6.07 14.80
C ASP A 52 -11.94 -6.54 13.50
N ILE A 53 -12.66 -6.42 12.37
CA ILE A 53 -12.12 -6.75 11.05
C ILE A 53 -11.00 -5.77 10.66
N ALA A 54 -11.14 -4.48 10.98
CA ALA A 54 -10.12 -3.48 10.71
C ALA A 54 -8.87 -3.67 11.58
N GLU A 55 -9.02 -4.03 12.86
CA GLU A 55 -7.92 -4.37 13.76
C GLU A 55 -7.12 -5.55 13.21
N LYS A 56 -7.82 -6.67 12.89
CA LYS A 56 -7.17 -7.84 12.30
C LYS A 56 -6.50 -7.51 10.96
N SER A 57 -7.19 -6.78 10.08
CA SER A 57 -6.65 -6.40 8.78
C SER A 57 -5.38 -5.55 8.91
N ALA A 58 -5.38 -4.56 9.80
CA ALA A 58 -4.22 -3.70 10.00
C ALA A 58 -3.05 -4.46 10.63
N ALA A 59 -3.30 -5.37 11.57
CA ALA A 59 -2.30 -6.25 12.17
C ALA A 59 -1.70 -7.23 11.14
N ASP A 60 -2.53 -7.87 10.31
CA ASP A 60 -2.07 -8.80 9.26
C ASP A 60 -1.21 -8.07 8.21
N LEU A 61 -1.61 -6.85 7.82
CA LEU A 61 -0.80 -6.00 6.95
C LEU A 61 0.51 -5.58 7.62
N TRP A 62 0.48 -5.21 8.91
CA TRP A 62 1.69 -4.88 9.65
C TRP A 62 2.68 -6.05 9.71
N ALA A 63 2.21 -7.26 9.99
CA ALA A 63 3.05 -8.46 9.98
C ALA A 63 3.70 -8.68 8.60
N ARG A 64 2.98 -8.42 7.49
CA ARG A 64 3.57 -8.44 6.15
C ARG A 64 4.60 -7.34 5.92
N PHE A 65 4.36 -6.14 6.44
CA PHE A 65 5.32 -5.05 6.37
C PHE A 65 6.64 -5.43 7.06
N GLU A 66 6.58 -6.02 8.25
CA GLU A 66 7.76 -6.49 8.98
C GLU A 66 8.46 -7.65 8.25
N THR A 67 7.70 -8.58 7.69
CA THR A 67 8.25 -9.67 6.86
C THR A 67 9.05 -9.10 5.68
N PHE A 68 8.52 -8.11 4.96
CA PHE A 68 9.23 -7.47 3.85
C PHE A 68 10.47 -6.70 4.32
N ASN A 69 10.41 -6.08 5.50
CA ASN A 69 11.58 -5.44 6.10
C ASN A 69 12.72 -6.43 6.36
N GLU A 70 12.42 -7.59 6.93
CA GLU A 70 13.39 -8.67 7.17
C GLU A 70 13.99 -9.20 5.86
N GLN A 71 13.23 -9.16 4.78
CA GLN A 71 13.67 -9.57 3.44
C GLN A 71 14.44 -8.48 2.67
N GLY A 72 14.51 -7.25 3.20
CA GLY A 72 15.09 -6.11 2.47
C GLY A 72 14.23 -5.64 1.29
N ASP A 73 12.95 -5.99 1.26
CA ASP A 73 12.04 -5.69 0.16
C ASP A 73 11.30 -4.36 0.38
N PHE A 74 11.93 -3.29 -0.10
CA PHE A 74 11.32 -1.96 -0.07
C PHE A 74 9.95 -1.89 -0.77
N ILE A 75 9.77 -2.56 -1.92
CA ILE A 75 8.53 -2.45 -2.69
C ILE A 75 7.39 -3.10 -1.91
N GLY A 76 7.62 -4.29 -1.35
CA GLY A 76 6.67 -4.95 -0.46
C GLY A 76 6.29 -4.08 0.74
N MET A 77 7.27 -3.44 1.38
CA MET A 77 7.01 -2.49 2.48
C MET A 77 6.17 -1.29 2.02
N ASP A 78 6.52 -0.64 0.91
CA ASP A 78 5.78 0.54 0.44
C ASP A 78 4.37 0.18 -0.04
N MET A 79 4.20 -0.95 -0.72
CA MET A 79 2.88 -1.46 -1.12
C MET A 79 2.01 -1.75 0.11
N THR A 80 2.57 -2.36 1.15
CA THR A 80 1.86 -2.62 2.40
C THR A 80 1.45 -1.32 3.09
N ARG A 81 2.37 -0.35 3.20
CA ARG A 81 2.08 1.00 3.71
C ARG A 81 0.95 1.67 2.93
N LYS A 82 0.92 1.52 1.60
CA LYS A 82 -0.15 2.05 0.73
C LYS A 82 -1.49 1.36 0.96
N PHE A 83 -1.52 0.04 1.19
CA PHE A 83 -2.75 -0.67 1.56
C PHE A 83 -3.29 -0.20 2.92
N ILE A 84 -2.42 -0.01 3.91
CA ILE A 84 -2.78 0.57 5.22
C ILE A 84 -3.33 2.00 5.02
N GLN A 85 -2.67 2.84 4.22
CA GLN A 85 -3.17 4.18 3.87
C GLN A 85 -4.55 4.14 3.21
N MET A 86 -4.76 3.22 2.27
CA MET A 86 -6.06 3.00 1.63
C MET A 86 -7.11 2.55 2.64
N GLY A 87 -6.76 1.77 3.65
CA GLY A 87 -7.65 1.42 4.76
C GLY A 87 -8.11 2.67 5.51
N MET A 88 -7.16 3.51 5.90
CA MET A 88 -7.41 4.78 6.60
C MET A 88 -8.34 5.71 5.79
N THR A 89 -8.00 6.00 4.53
CA THR A 89 -8.75 6.99 3.72
C THR A 89 -10.12 6.47 3.32
N ARG A 90 -10.25 5.16 3.00
CA ARG A 90 -11.53 4.58 2.59
C ARG A 90 -12.45 4.42 3.79
N ALA A 91 -11.96 3.98 4.95
CA ALA A 91 -12.77 3.97 6.18
C ALA A 91 -13.27 5.38 6.52
N LYS A 92 -12.41 6.41 6.44
CA LYS A 92 -12.81 7.81 6.65
C LYS A 92 -13.87 8.27 5.65
N ARG A 93 -13.76 7.85 4.38
CA ARG A 93 -14.77 8.15 3.36
C ARG A 93 -16.12 7.53 3.70
N TYR A 94 -16.15 6.30 4.20
CA TYR A 94 -17.39 5.65 4.63
C TYR A 94 -17.98 6.31 5.87
N ALA A 95 -17.14 6.77 6.81
CA ALA A 95 -17.60 7.57 7.95
C ALA A 95 -18.20 8.93 7.53
N ASN A 96 -17.70 9.51 6.43
CA ASN A 96 -18.20 10.78 5.91
C ASN A 96 -19.42 10.63 5.01
N HIS A 97 -19.55 9.53 4.28
CA HIS A 97 -20.62 9.31 3.31
C HIS A 97 -21.19 7.91 3.50
N ALA A 98 -22.48 7.82 3.87
CA ALA A 98 -23.16 6.53 4.02
C ALA A 98 -23.04 5.70 2.73
N GLY A 99 -22.60 4.45 2.85
CA GLY A 99 -22.33 3.58 1.71
C GLY A 99 -21.08 3.93 0.88
N GLY A 100 -20.27 4.91 1.33
CA GLY A 100 -18.97 5.26 0.74
C GLY A 100 -19.01 6.04 -0.57
N ARG A 101 -20.21 6.44 -1.02
CA ARG A 101 -20.40 7.20 -2.26
C ARG A 101 -20.17 8.69 -2.01
N LYS A 102 -19.03 9.19 -2.50
CA LYS A 102 -18.63 10.60 -2.35
C LYS A 102 -19.20 11.51 -3.44
N TYR A 103 -19.38 11.01 -4.67
CA TYR A 103 -19.78 11.84 -5.82
C TYR A 103 -21.13 11.41 -6.38
N ASN A 104 -21.89 12.39 -6.88
CA ASN A 104 -23.06 12.13 -7.70
C ASN A 104 -22.62 11.43 -9.01
N LYS A 105 -23.40 10.46 -9.48
CA LYS A 105 -23.05 9.64 -10.66
C LYS A 105 -23.25 10.41 -11.96
N GLN A 106 -24.20 11.34 -11.98
CA GLN A 106 -24.54 12.13 -13.16
C GLN A 106 -23.74 13.44 -13.18
N THR A 107 -23.81 14.22 -12.09
CA THR A 107 -23.22 15.56 -12.05
C THR A 107 -21.74 15.58 -11.66
N ARG A 108 -21.21 14.47 -11.10
CA ARG A 108 -19.86 14.36 -10.51
C ARG A 108 -19.59 15.32 -9.35
N GLU A 109 -20.60 16.01 -8.85
CA GLU A 109 -20.49 16.89 -7.69
C GLU A 109 -20.29 16.08 -6.40
N GLU A 110 -19.57 16.67 -5.44
CA GLU A 110 -19.36 16.07 -4.12
C GLU A 110 -20.68 16.09 -3.33
N LEU A 111 -21.08 14.92 -2.84
CA LEU A 111 -22.27 14.76 -2.01
C LEU A 111 -21.99 15.29 -0.60
N PRO A 112 -22.99 15.88 0.08
CA PRO A 112 -22.85 16.29 1.46
C PRO A 112 -22.39 15.14 2.36
N LYS A 113 -21.59 15.47 3.36
CA LYS A 113 -21.21 14.51 4.40
C LYS A 113 -22.45 14.12 5.20
N SER A 114 -22.63 12.82 5.43
CA SER A 114 -23.70 12.31 6.28
C SER A 114 -23.39 12.61 7.75
N LYS A 115 -24.38 13.15 8.46
CA LYS A 115 -24.20 13.59 9.85
C LYS A 115 -24.43 12.45 10.85
N ALA A 116 -25.39 11.56 10.60
CA ALA A 116 -25.83 10.51 11.54
C ALA A 116 -26.32 9.24 10.84
N HIS A 117 -25.40 8.41 10.33
CA HIS A 117 -25.70 7.05 9.88
C HIS A 117 -25.10 6.04 10.86
N ALA A 118 -25.73 4.87 10.97
CA ALA A 118 -25.48 3.90 12.04
C ALA A 118 -24.01 3.45 12.13
N ASP A 119 -23.34 3.21 11.00
CA ASP A 119 -21.97 2.71 10.95
C ASP A 119 -20.90 3.83 10.99
N LYS A 120 -21.28 5.11 11.07
CA LYS A 120 -20.34 6.24 11.05
C LYS A 120 -19.24 6.10 12.10
N SER A 121 -19.62 5.81 13.35
CA SER A 121 -18.65 5.75 14.46
C SER A 121 -17.69 4.58 14.30
N GLU A 122 -18.17 3.42 13.84
CA GLU A 122 -17.33 2.25 13.58
C GLU A 122 -16.33 2.54 12.45
N LYS A 123 -16.78 3.22 11.39
CA LYS A 123 -15.91 3.60 10.26
C LYS A 123 -14.87 4.64 10.64
N GLU A 124 -15.21 5.56 11.53
CA GLU A 124 -14.24 6.50 12.09
C GLU A 124 -13.18 5.75 12.90
N HIS A 125 -13.60 4.82 13.77
CA HIS A 125 -12.68 4.02 14.57
C HIS A 125 -11.76 3.16 13.70
N ALA A 126 -12.31 2.46 12.70
CA ALA A 126 -11.51 1.72 11.72
C ALA A 126 -10.47 2.61 11.02
N SER A 127 -10.84 3.85 10.67
CA SER A 127 -9.89 4.81 10.08
C SER A 127 -8.74 5.15 11.04
N GLN A 128 -9.01 5.33 12.33
CA GLN A 128 -7.98 5.62 13.33
C GLN A 128 -7.04 4.42 13.57
N ILE A 129 -7.56 3.19 13.54
CA ILE A 129 -6.75 1.97 13.62
C ILE A 129 -5.71 1.95 12.48
N PHE A 130 -6.15 2.08 11.22
CA PHE A 130 -5.22 2.13 10.09
C PHE A 130 -4.27 3.33 10.16
N ARG A 131 -4.72 4.47 10.68
CA ARG A 131 -3.88 5.65 10.85
C ARG A 131 -2.70 5.36 11.79
N GLY A 132 -2.93 4.69 12.92
CA GLY A 132 -1.87 4.32 13.85
C GLY A 132 -0.77 3.49 13.17
N TYR A 133 -1.16 2.43 12.45
CA TYR A 133 -0.20 1.62 11.69
C TYR A 133 0.46 2.38 10.55
N TRP A 134 -0.26 3.27 9.86
CA TRP A 134 0.32 4.09 8.80
C TRP A 134 1.40 5.04 9.32
N GLU A 135 1.18 5.64 10.49
CA GLU A 135 2.17 6.47 11.18
C GLU A 135 3.40 5.63 11.56
N GLN A 136 3.19 4.41 12.08
CA GLN A 136 4.28 3.47 12.39
C GLN A 136 5.11 3.10 11.14
N CYS A 137 4.47 2.73 10.03
CA CYS A 137 5.18 2.42 8.78
C CYS A 137 6.04 3.62 8.30
N LYS A 138 5.55 4.85 8.45
CA LYS A 138 6.28 6.05 8.04
C LYS A 138 7.47 6.38 8.96
N SER A 139 7.34 6.11 10.25
CA SER A 139 8.42 6.32 11.21
C SER A 139 9.43 5.17 11.23
N HIS A 140 9.09 4.01 10.66
CA HIS A 140 9.94 2.81 10.67
C HIS A 140 11.31 3.08 10.03
N GLU A 141 12.39 2.85 10.78
CA GLU A 141 13.75 3.17 10.32
C GLU A 141 14.17 2.30 9.13
N GLY A 142 13.89 0.99 9.17
CA GLY A 142 14.18 0.10 8.04
C GLY A 142 13.46 0.50 6.75
N TYR A 143 12.27 1.09 6.85
CA TYR A 143 11.56 1.59 5.67
C TYR A 143 12.28 2.79 5.04
N LYS A 144 12.77 3.71 5.88
CA LYS A 144 13.51 4.89 5.41
C LYS A 144 14.82 4.47 4.75
N THR A 145 15.56 3.57 5.40
CA THR A 145 16.83 3.04 4.87
C THR A 145 16.63 2.34 3.53
N LEU A 146 15.74 1.35 3.47
CA LEU A 146 15.51 0.57 2.25
C LEU A 146 14.92 1.43 1.11
N ARG A 147 14.14 2.46 1.43
CA ARG A 147 13.69 3.44 0.44
C ARG A 147 14.87 4.18 -0.19
N ASP A 148 15.77 4.69 0.64
CA ASP A 148 16.86 5.54 0.17
C ASP A 148 17.88 4.72 -0.64
N GLU A 149 18.11 3.45 -0.26
CA GLU A 149 18.85 2.46 -1.04
C GLU A 149 18.19 2.19 -2.39
N PHE A 150 16.89 1.86 -2.38
CA PHE A 150 16.12 1.59 -3.62
C PHE A 150 16.14 2.78 -4.59
N LEU A 151 15.99 4.01 -4.08
CA LEU A 151 16.04 5.21 -4.91
C LEU A 151 17.43 5.47 -5.50
N THR A 152 18.49 5.11 -4.77
CA THR A 152 19.86 5.19 -5.27
C THR A 152 20.10 4.19 -6.38
N GLU A 153 19.74 2.92 -6.15
CA GLU A 153 19.83 1.86 -7.17
C GLU A 153 19.02 2.20 -8.43
N GLN A 154 17.79 2.70 -8.25
CA GLN A 154 16.95 3.11 -9.38
C GLN A 154 17.56 4.26 -10.20
N ARG A 155 18.24 5.21 -9.54
CA ARG A 155 18.92 6.31 -10.21
C ARG A 155 20.10 5.80 -11.04
N GLU A 156 20.90 4.89 -10.49
CA GLU A 156 22.03 4.26 -11.18
C GLU A 156 21.55 3.45 -12.39
N TRP A 157 20.52 2.61 -12.20
CA TRP A 157 19.88 1.86 -13.29
C TRP A 157 19.41 2.75 -14.44
N ASN A 158 18.77 3.87 -14.13
CA ASN A 158 18.30 4.81 -15.14
C ASN A 158 19.46 5.50 -15.88
N ALA A 159 20.58 5.77 -15.21
CA ALA A 159 21.76 6.34 -15.85
C ALA A 159 22.38 5.36 -16.85
N ASP A 160 22.52 4.09 -16.46
CA ASP A 160 23.11 3.04 -17.29
C ASP A 160 22.25 2.70 -18.51
N THR A 161 20.92 2.69 -18.35
CA THR A 161 19.98 2.38 -19.43
C THR A 161 19.72 3.55 -20.39
N CYS A 162 19.84 4.81 -19.94
CA CYS A 162 19.71 5.98 -20.82
C CYS A 162 21.03 6.42 -21.47
N GLY A 163 22.19 6.04 -20.92
CA GLY A 163 23.51 6.40 -21.46
C GLY A 163 23.91 5.69 -22.76
N GLY A 164 23.19 4.64 -23.17
CA GLY A 164 23.51 3.82 -24.35
C GLY A 164 22.83 4.24 -25.66
N SER A 165 21.98 5.27 -25.66
CA SER A 165 21.32 5.77 -26.88
C SER A 165 21.82 7.15 -27.27
N SER A 166 23.07 7.21 -27.75
CA SER A 166 23.50 8.30 -28.62
C SER A 166 23.47 7.76 -30.05
N PRO A 167 22.46 8.08 -30.89
CA PRO A 167 22.55 7.81 -32.31
C PRO A 167 23.66 8.69 -32.88
N GLY A 168 24.53 8.08 -33.68
CA GLY A 168 25.67 8.73 -34.30
C GLY A 168 25.29 9.98 -35.10
N ALA A 169 26.30 10.85 -35.17
CA ALA A 169 26.40 12.01 -36.06
C ALA A 169 26.18 11.66 -37.53
#